data_AF-A0A820LI11-F1
#
_entry.id   AF-A0A820LI11-F1
#
_cell.length_a   1.000
_cell.length_b   1.000
_cell.length_c   1.000
_cell.angle_alpha   90.00
_cell.angle_beta   90.00
_cell.angle_gamma   90.00
#
_symmetry.space_group_name_H-M   'P 1'
#
loop_
_entity.id
_entity.type
_entity.pdbx_description
1 polymer ?
#
loop_
_entity_poly.entity_id
_entity_poly.type
_entity_poly.pdbx_seq_one_letter_code
_entity_poly.pdbx_strand_id
1 'polypeptide(L)'
;FLPLNQFVPETFKLDEKNDRDAFFNTHKPGDVWICKPSGLNQGKGIYLVRDIESLKSKFAEIDAMDRKKQISVKPMKRVIQRYIMNPLLVQGKKFDIRC
;
A
#
# COMPACT_ATOMS: atom_id res chain seq x y z
N PHE A 1 -16.57 6.66 22.17
CA PHE A 1 -16.37 6.51 20.71
C PHE A 1 -15.10 5.71 20.48
N LEU A 2 -15.10 4.75 19.55
CA LEU A 2 -13.87 4.02 19.19
C LEU A 2 -12.95 4.93 18.36
N PRO A 3 -11.64 4.98 18.64
CA PRO A 3 -10.67 5.68 17.80
C PRO A 3 -10.61 5.16 16.36
N LEU A 4 -10.38 6.05 15.39
CA LEU A 4 -10.30 5.71 13.96
C LEU A 4 -9.29 4.60 13.66
N ASN A 5 -8.14 4.64 14.33
CA ASN A 5 -7.05 3.67 14.14
C ASN A 5 -7.35 2.26 14.69
N GLN A 6 -8.47 2.06 15.40
CA GLN A 6 -8.91 0.73 15.82
C GLN A 6 -9.73 -0.01 14.76
N PHE A 7 -10.29 0.71 13.78
CA PHE A 7 -11.14 0.10 12.73
C PHE A 7 -10.67 0.40 11.31
N VAL A 8 -9.86 1.44 11.10
CA VAL A 8 -9.21 1.70 9.81
C VAL A 8 -7.79 1.15 9.84
N PRO A 9 -7.44 0.18 8.97
CA PRO A 9 -6.07 -0.30 8.87
C PRO A 9 -5.11 0.83 8.48
N GLU A 10 -3.94 0.80 9.09
CA GLU A 10 -2.85 1.74 8.81
C GLU A 10 -2.59 1.86 7.30
N THR A 11 -2.50 3.10 6.80
CA THR A 11 -2.45 3.42 5.37
C THR A 11 -1.49 4.57 5.12
N PHE A 12 -0.68 4.47 4.07
CA PHE A 12 0.26 5.50 3.61
C PHE A 12 0.11 5.73 2.11
N LYS A 13 0.41 6.94 1.65
CA LYS A 13 0.52 7.27 0.23
C LYS A 13 1.95 7.00 -0.25
N LEU A 14 2.09 6.18 -1.29
CA LEU A 14 3.40 5.85 -1.84
C LEU A 14 3.95 6.93 -2.78
N ASP A 15 3.10 7.83 -3.27
CA ASP A 15 3.48 8.97 -4.10
C ASP A 15 3.99 10.17 -3.30
N GLU A 16 3.74 10.21 -1.99
CA GLU A 16 4.24 11.26 -1.09
C GLU A 16 5.49 10.74 -0.36
N LYS A 17 6.66 11.36 -0.61
CA LYS A 17 7.95 10.88 -0.08
C LYS A 17 7.93 10.70 1.44
N ASN A 18 7.38 11.66 2.18
CA ASN A 18 7.35 11.61 3.65
C ASN A 18 6.50 10.43 4.16
N ASP A 19 5.33 10.18 3.55
CA ASP A 19 4.46 9.06 3.89
C ASP A 19 5.09 7.72 3.53
N ARG A 20 5.77 7.66 2.38
CA ARG A 20 6.53 6.49 1.94
C ARG A 20 7.69 6.16 2.88
N ASP A 21 8.45 7.17 3.31
CA ASP A 21 9.53 7.00 4.27
C ASP A 21 8.98 6.55 5.64
N ALA A 22 7.85 7.12 6.08
CA ALA A 22 7.15 6.68 7.29
C ALA A 22 6.71 5.20 7.20
N PHE A 23 6.16 4.78 6.06
CA PHE A 23 5.83 3.38 5.81
C PHE A 23 7.05 2.45 5.93
N PHE A 24 8.17 2.82 5.32
CA PHE A 24 9.40 2.02 5.38
C PHE A 24 9.98 1.91 6.79
N ASN A 25 9.77 2.92 7.63
CA ASN A 25 10.19 2.92 9.03
C ASN A 25 9.24 2.14 9.95
N THR A 26 7.95 2.06 9.61
CA THR A 26 6.94 1.36 10.42
C THR A 26 6.85 -0.14 10.13
N HIS A 27 7.24 -0.57 8.92
CA HIS A 27 7.18 -1.97 8.51
C HIS A 27 7.99 -2.90 9.42
N LYS A 28 7.41 -4.07 9.75
CA LYS A 28 8.04 -5.15 10.53
C LYS A 28 8.15 -6.44 9.70
N PRO A 29 9.19 -7.26 9.91
CA PRO A 29 9.30 -8.56 9.27
C PRO A 29 8.04 -9.41 9.47
N GLY A 30 7.56 -10.05 8.40
CA GLY A 30 6.34 -10.87 8.39
C GLY A 30 5.05 -10.10 8.12
N ASP A 31 5.11 -8.77 8.05
CA ASP A 31 3.96 -7.96 7.69
C ASP A 31 3.52 -8.21 6.25
N VAL A 32 2.20 -8.26 6.05
CA VAL A 32 1.60 -8.25 4.72
C VAL A 32 0.86 -6.94 4.53
N TRP A 33 1.12 -6.32 3.39
CA TRP A 33 0.49 -5.08 2.99
C TRP A 33 -0.26 -5.29 1.67
N ILE A 34 -1.26 -4.46 1.41
CA ILE A 34 -1.97 -4.42 0.14
C ILE A 34 -1.73 -3.07 -0.51
N CYS A 35 -1.21 -3.08 -1.74
CA CYS A 35 -0.96 -1.90 -2.53
C CYS A 35 -2.10 -1.71 -3.54
N LYS A 36 -2.72 -0.53 -3.54
CA LYS A 36 -3.91 -0.22 -4.35
C LYS A 36 -3.64 1.02 -5.21
N PRO A 37 -4.00 1.01 -6.50
CA PRO A 37 -4.00 2.20 -7.32
C PRO A 37 -5.09 3.17 -6.86
N SER A 38 -4.77 4.46 -6.81
CA SER A 38 -5.75 5.51 -6.54
C SER A 38 -6.60 5.72 -7.80
N GLY A 39 -7.92 5.64 -7.66
CA GLY A 39 -8.86 5.97 -8.75
C GLY A 39 -9.26 4.82 -9.68
N LEU A 40 -8.92 3.56 -9.35
CA LEU A 40 -9.46 2.38 -10.05
C LEU A 40 -10.47 1.62 -9.17
N ASN A 41 -11.28 0.76 -9.79
CA ASN A 41 -12.32 -0.04 -9.13
C ASN A 41 -12.21 -1.55 -9.51
N GLN A 42 -13.15 -2.36 -9.01
CA GLN A 42 -13.24 -3.81 -9.29
C GLN A 42 -11.99 -4.63 -8.89
N GLY A 43 -11.21 -4.12 -7.93
CA GLY A 43 -9.96 -4.75 -7.51
C GLY A 43 -8.84 -4.73 -8.56
N LYS A 44 -8.99 -3.96 -9.66
CA LYS A 44 -7.98 -3.91 -10.72
C LYS A 44 -6.68 -3.28 -10.21
N GLY A 45 -5.57 -3.96 -10.43
CA GLY A 45 -4.23 -3.49 -10.09
C GLY A 45 -3.86 -3.53 -8.60
N ILE A 46 -4.69 -4.14 -7.74
CA ILE A 46 -4.32 -4.40 -6.35
C ILE A 46 -3.35 -5.58 -6.29
N TYR A 47 -2.38 -5.52 -5.39
CA TYR A 47 -1.49 -6.65 -5.12
C TYR A 47 -1.01 -6.66 -3.67
N LEU A 48 -0.61 -7.85 -3.21
CA LEU A 48 0.00 -8.00 -1.89
C LEU A 48 1.49 -7.70 -1.95
N VAL A 49 1.99 -7.06 -0.90
CA VAL A 49 3.40 -6.77 -0.67
C VAL A 49 3.84 -7.52 0.57
N ARG A 50 4.85 -8.37 0.38
CA ARG A 50 5.52 -9.15 1.44
C ARG A 50 7.02 -8.84 1.49
N ASP A 51 7.58 -8.53 0.33
CA ASP A 51 8.97 -8.08 0.19
C ASP A 51 8.99 -6.56 0.02
N ILE A 52 9.41 -5.88 1.09
CA ILE A 52 9.56 -4.42 1.10
C ILE A 52 10.84 -3.96 0.43
N GLU A 53 11.89 -4.78 0.39
CA GLU A 53 13.18 -4.38 -0.18
C GLU A 53 13.05 -4.21 -1.69
N SER A 54 12.33 -5.12 -2.37
CA SER A 54 11.96 -4.92 -3.78
C SER A 54 11.18 -3.62 -4.02
N LEU A 55 10.28 -3.26 -3.09
CA LEU A 55 9.50 -2.03 -3.20
C LEU A 55 10.36 -0.78 -2.98
N LYS A 56 11.25 -0.80 -1.98
CA LYS A 56 12.22 0.28 -1.71
C LYS A 56 13.12 0.53 -2.92
N SER A 57 13.72 -0.52 -3.48
CA SER A 57 14.59 -0.44 -4.65
C SER A 57 13.87 0.20 -5.84
N LYS A 58 12.64 -0.24 -6.12
CA LYS A 58 11.81 0.34 -7.18
C LYS A 58 11.58 1.84 -7.00
N PHE A 59 11.29 2.29 -5.77
CA PHE A 59 11.09 3.72 -5.52
C PHE A 59 12.40 4.53 -5.54
N ALA A 60 13.52 3.93 -5.13
CA ALA A 60 14.83 4.57 -5.26
C ALA A 60 15.21 4.80 -6.74
N GLU A 61 14.90 3.84 -7.63
CA GLU A 61 15.07 3.99 -9.08
C GLU A 61 14.19 5.10 -9.66
N ILE A 62 12.90 5.12 -9.29
CA ILE A 62 11.96 6.18 -9.71
C ILE A 62 12.48 7.56 -9.28
N ASP A 63 12.87 7.72 -8.01
CA ASP A 63 13.39 8.99 -7.51
C ASP A 63 14.69 9.40 -8.25
N ALA A 64 15.55 8.44 -8.60
CA ALA A 64 16.77 8.71 -9.36
C ALA A 64 16.49 9.17 -10.79
N MET A 65 15.50 8.57 -11.46
CA MET A 65 15.05 8.98 -12.79
C MET A 65 14.38 10.36 -12.76
N ASP A 66 13.58 10.65 -11.73
CA ASP A 66 12.91 11.95 -11.55
C ASP A 66 13.94 13.07 -11.36
N ARG A 67 14.97 12.85 -10.52
CA ARG A 67 16.08 13.81 -10.34
C ARG A 67 16.81 14.11 -11.65
N LYS A 68 16.94 13.12 -12.54
CA LYS A 68 17.56 13.28 -13.87
C LYS A 68 16.60 13.89 -14.91
N LYS A 69 15.36 14.23 -14.53
CA LYS A 69 14.27 14.64 -15.44
C LYS A 69 14.03 13.65 -16.58
N GLN A 70 14.28 12.37 -16.32
CA GLN A 70 14.11 11.28 -17.29
C GLN A 70 12.71 10.66 -17.27
N ILE A 71 11.85 11.11 -16.35
CA ILE A 71 10.45 10.69 -16.26
C ILE A 71 9.60 11.66 -17.08
N SER A 72 9.06 11.17 -18.21
CA SER A 72 8.10 11.91 -19.05
C SER A 72 6.65 11.80 -18.56
N VAL A 73 6.32 10.74 -17.81
CA VAL A 73 4.98 10.46 -17.30
C VAL A 73 5.05 10.15 -15.82
N LYS A 74 4.31 10.90 -15.00
CA LYS A 74 4.25 10.64 -13.55
C LYS A 74 3.65 9.25 -13.28
N PRO A 75 4.25 8.45 -12.39
CA PRO A 75 3.67 7.18 -11.98
C PRO A 75 2.26 7.33 -11.43
N MET A 76 1.41 6.34 -11.69
CA MET A 76 0.06 6.28 -11.11
C MET A 76 0.13 6.31 -9.58
N LYS A 77 -0.68 7.17 -8.96
CA LYS A 77 -0.78 7.31 -7.50
C LYS A 77 -1.22 6.00 -6.87
N ARG A 78 -0.63 5.68 -5.72
CA ARG A 78 -0.86 4.41 -5.02
C ARG A 78 -0.87 4.63 -3.52
N VAL A 79 -1.74 3.88 -2.85
CA VAL A 79 -1.74 3.73 -1.40
C VAL A 79 -1.28 2.35 -1.01
N ILE A 80 -0.59 2.25 0.11
CA ILE A 80 -0.27 0.98 0.76
C ILE A 80 -0.99 0.92 2.10
N GLN A 81 -1.68 -0.18 2.35
CA GLN A 81 -2.50 -0.36 3.54
C GLN A 81 -2.19 -1.71 4.19
N ARG A 82 -2.21 -1.75 5.52
CA ARG A 82 -2.02 -2.98 6.28
C ARG A 82 -3.04 -4.03 5.85
N TYR A 83 -2.58 -5.22 5.47
CA TYR A 83 -3.50 -6.29 5.10
C TYR A 83 -4.08 -6.95 6.36
N ILE A 84 -5.40 -7.14 6.38
CA ILE A 84 -6.09 -7.85 7.47
C ILE A 84 -5.81 -9.34 7.31
N MET A 85 -4.86 -9.84 8.11
CA MET A 85 -4.38 -11.22 8.08
C MET A 85 -5.41 -12.22 8.63
N ASN A 86 -6.24 -11.80 9.58
CA ASN A 86 -7.21 -12.64 10.27
C ASN A 86 -8.65 -12.17 9.94
N PRO A 87 -9.10 -12.30 8.68
CA PRO A 87 -10.48 -11.96 8.35
C PRO A 87 -11.45 -12.98 8.96
N LEU A 88 -12.67 -12.53 9.25
CA LEU A 88 -13.77 -13.47 9.47
C LEU A 88 -14.01 -14.27 8.19
N LEU A 89 -14.16 -15.58 8.33
CA LEU A 89 -14.44 -16.48 7.23
C LEU A 89 -15.88 -17.01 7.35
N VAL A 90 -16.62 -16.97 6.25
CA VAL A 90 -17.91 -17.66 6.13
C VAL A 90 -17.72 -18.81 5.16
N GLN A 91 -17.94 -20.03 5.62
CA GLN A 91 -17.67 -21.26 4.84
C GLN A 91 -16.23 -21.28 4.25
N GLY A 92 -15.25 -20.83 5.04
CA GLY A 92 -13.85 -20.77 4.61
C GLY A 92 -13.50 -19.66 3.61
N LYS A 93 -14.46 -18.78 3.27
CA LYS A 93 -14.24 -17.67 2.33
C LYS A 93 -14.21 -16.33 3.04
N LYS A 94 -13.24 -15.50 2.68
CA LYS A 94 -13.17 -14.09 3.08
C LYS A 94 -14.27 -13.32 2.33
N PHE A 95 -14.93 -12.39 3.01
CA PHE A 95 -15.94 -11.50 2.45
C PHE A 95 -15.76 -10.07 2.97
N ASP A 96 -16.48 -9.12 2.38
CA ASP A 96 -16.65 -7.77 2.91
C ASP A 96 -18.14 -7.41 2.99
N ILE A 97 -18.45 -6.37 3.77
CA ILE A 97 -19.80 -5.82 3.89
C ILE A 97 -19.91 -4.61 2.97
N ARG A 98 -20.98 -4.58 2.17
CA ARG A 98 -21.39 -3.42 1.39
C ARG A 98 -22.61 -2.77 2.05
N CYS A 99 -22.42 -1.58 2.62
CA CYS A 99 -23.47 -0.72 3.14
C CYS A 99 -23.70 0.49 2.21
#